data_AF-A0A8T4J1T0-F1
#
_entry.id   AF-A0A8T4J1T0-F1
#
_cell.length_a   1.000
_cell.length_b   1.000
_cell.length_c   1.000
_cell.angle_alpha   90.00
_cell.angle_beta   90.00
_cell.angle_gamma   90.00
#
_symmetry.space_group_name_H-M   'P 1'
#
loop_
_entity.id
_entity.type
_entity.pdbx_description
1 polymer ?
#
loop_
_entity_poly.entity_id
_entity_poly.type
_entity_poly.pdbx_seq_one_letter_code
_entity_poly.pdbx_strand_id
1 'polypeptide(L)' 'LATLAAPLNLAMGLLENRGRAAPRPPAMRAPVKPATMTFPDIAREARRVLPGARLRRRLFWRYTLVWRRDG' A
#
# COMPACT_ATOMS: atom_id res chain seq x y z
N LEU A 1 -11.31 3.18 -18.05
CA LEU A 1 -10.22 2.17 -18.12
C LEU A 1 -9.94 1.47 -16.78
N ALA A 2 -9.89 2.16 -15.64
CA ALA A 2 -9.67 1.52 -14.32
C ALA A 2 -10.84 0.64 -13.80
N THR A 3 -12.06 0.85 -14.31
CA THR A 3 -13.28 0.16 -13.86
C THR A 3 -13.36 -1.30 -14.29
N LEU A 4 -12.74 -1.67 -15.41
CA LEU A 4 -12.69 -3.07 -15.89
C LEU A 4 -11.60 -3.89 -15.19
N ALA A 5 -10.57 -3.23 -14.67
CA ALA A 5 -9.46 -3.93 -14.01
C ALA A 5 -9.90 -4.54 -12.67
N ALA A 6 -10.77 -3.89 -11.91
CA ALA A 6 -11.20 -4.39 -10.60
C ALA A 6 -11.90 -5.77 -10.67
N PRO A 7 -12.95 -5.98 -11.49
CA PRO A 7 -13.60 -7.28 -11.59
C PRO A 7 -12.69 -8.34 -12.24
N LEU A 8 -11.83 -7.94 -13.18
CA LEU A 8 -10.88 -8.87 -13.82
C LEU A 8 -9.82 -9.37 -12.83
N ASN A 9 -9.26 -8.48 -11.99
CA ASN A 9 -8.31 -8.88 -10.95
C ASN A 9 -8.96 -9.79 -9.89
N LEU A 10 -10.24 -9.55 -9.57
CA LEU A 10 -10.99 -10.43 -8.67
C LEU A 10 -11.19 -11.82 -9.27
N ALA A 11 -11.61 -11.90 -10.53
CA ALA A 11 -11.82 -13.17 -11.24
C ALA A 11 -10.52 -13.96 -11.39
N MET A 12 -9.42 -13.30 -11.78
CA MET A 12 -8.10 -13.92 -11.85
C MET A 12 -7.63 -14.41 -10.49
N GLY A 13 -7.82 -13.61 -9.43
CA GLY A 13 -7.50 -14.02 -8.07
C GLY A 13 -8.25 -15.27 -7.62
N LEU A 14 -9.53 -15.41 -7.96
CA LEU A 14 -10.33 -16.60 -7.66
C LEU A 14 -9.90 -17.82 -8.49
N LEU A 15 -9.59 -17.63 -9.77
CA LEU A 15 -9.17 -18.70 -10.68
C LEU A 15 -7.80 -19.26 -10.29
N GLU A 16 -6.82 -18.39 -10.06
CA GLU A 16 -5.44 -18.79 -9.74
C GLU A 16 -5.32 -19.34 -8.32
N ASN A 17 -6.03 -18.76 -7.34
CA ASN A 17 -5.91 -19.18 -5.95
C ASN A 17 -6.93 -20.27 -5.56
N ARG A 18 -7.99 -20.52 -6.36
CA ARG A 18 -9.06 -21.51 -6.11
C ARG A 18 -9.55 -21.57 -4.65
N GLY A 19 -9.62 -20.42 -3.98
CA GLY A 19 -10.01 -20.32 -2.57
C GLY A 19 -9.00 -20.90 -1.55
N ARG A 20 -7.83 -21.37 -1.98
CA ARG A 20 -6.75 -21.81 -1.09
C ARG A 20 -5.83 -20.65 -0.79
N ALA A 21 -5.50 -20.45 0.48
CA ALA A 21 -4.35 -19.65 0.86
C ALA A 21 -3.09 -20.37 0.36
N ALA A 22 -2.55 -19.95 -0.78
CA ALA A 22 -1.27 -20.47 -1.25
C ALA A 22 -0.20 -20.20 -0.16
N PRO A 23 0.63 -21.19 0.19
CA PRO A 23 1.71 -20.97 1.14
C PRO A 23 2.62 -19.85 0.64
N ARG A 24 3.06 -19.00 1.58
CA ARG A 24 3.88 -17.82 1.27
C ARG A 24 5.12 -18.26 0.47
N PRO A 25 5.41 -17.65 -0.70
CA PRO A 25 6.61 -17.98 -1.45
C PRO A 25 7.85 -17.81 -0.57
N PRO A 26 8.86 -18.70 -0.67
CA PRO A 26 10.09 -18.60 0.13
C PRO A 26 10.81 -17.25 -0.01
N ALA A 27 10.68 -16.60 -1.17
CA ALA A 27 11.22 -15.26 -1.44
C ALA A 27 10.48 -14.13 -0.69
N MET A 28 9.28 -14.40 -0.16
CA MET A 28 8.43 -13.42 0.53
C MET A 28 8.63 -13.50 2.06
N ARG A 29 9.90 -13.57 2.48
CA ARG A 29 10.37 -13.62 3.89
C ARG A 29 11.03 -12.30 4.32
N ALA A 30 10.46 -11.16 3.94
CA ALA A 30 10.91 -9.90 4.50
C ALA A 30 10.57 -9.87 6.01
N PRO A 31 11.51 -9.52 6.90
CA PRO A 31 11.20 -9.36 8.32
C PRO A 31 10.15 -8.25 8.47
N VAL A 32 9.05 -8.58 9.14
CA VAL A 32 7.96 -7.64 9.43
C VAL A 32 7.90 -7.39 10.93
N LYS A 33 7.56 -6.17 11.32
CA LYS A 33 7.23 -5.81 12.71
C LYS A 33 5.84 -5.18 12.77
N PRO A 34 5.15 -5.27 13.92
CA PRO A 34 3.89 -4.55 14.12
C PRO A 34 4.05 -3.05 13.85
N ALA A 35 3.05 -2.45 13.21
CA ALA A 35 3.02 -1.01 13.02
C ALA A 35 2.83 -0.31 14.38
N THR A 36 3.68 0.67 14.67
CA THR A 36 3.64 1.43 15.94
C THR A 36 2.96 2.79 15.80
N MET A 37 2.62 3.21 14.58
CA MET A 37 2.02 4.51 14.28
C MET A 37 0.79 4.33 13.40
N THR A 38 -0.24 5.13 13.66
CA THR A 38 -1.40 5.20 12.78
C THR A 38 -1.07 6.03 11.54
N PHE A 39 -1.86 5.88 10.47
CA PHE A 39 -1.69 6.71 9.27
C PHE A 39 -1.82 8.22 9.55
N PRO A 40 -2.78 8.70 10.36
CA PRO A 40 -2.81 10.10 10.81
C PRO A 40 -1.54 10.55 11.52
N ASP A 41 -0.92 9.71 12.35
CA ASP A 41 0.33 10.04 13.03
C ASP A 41 1.48 10.22 12.05
N ILE A 42 1.60 9.31 11.08
CA ILE A 42 2.57 9.40 9.99
C ILE A 42 2.36 10.69 9.18
N ALA A 43 1.11 11.02 8.86
CA ALA A 43 0.80 12.23 8.10
C ALA A 43 1.12 13.52 8.87
N ARG A 44 0.90 13.52 10.20
CA ARG A 44 1.25 14.64 11.07
C ARG A 44 2.76 14.81 11.16
N GLU A 45 3.50 13.74 11.40
CA GLU A 45 4.97 13.77 11.45
C GLU A 45 5.55 14.23 10.12
N ALA A 46 5.11 13.63 9.01
CA ALA A 46 5.60 13.97 7.69
C ALA A 46 5.44 15.46 7.36
N ARG A 47 4.32 16.10 7.77
CA ARG A 47 4.13 17.55 7.58
C ARG A 47 5.03 18.41 8.47
N ARG A 48 5.44 17.91 9.63
CA ARG A 48 6.40 18.60 10.50
C ARG A 48 7.80 18.59 9.89
N VAL A 49 8.26 17.43 9.42
CA VAL A 49 9.63 17.29 8.87
C VAL A 49 9.74 17.77 7.42
N LEU A 50 8.66 17.65 6.64
CA LEU A 50 8.58 17.99 5.23
C LEU A 50 7.37 18.90 4.99
N PRO A 51 7.51 20.22 5.21
CA PRO A 51 6.46 21.18 4.91
C PRO A 51 5.95 21.01 3.48
N GLY A 52 4.63 20.96 3.31
CA GLY A 52 3.98 20.73 2.01
C GLY A 52 3.89 19.28 1.54
N ALA A 53 4.38 18.29 2.31
CA ALA A 53 4.23 16.88 1.97
C ALA A 53 2.76 16.44 1.84
N ARG A 54 2.46 15.70 0.77
CA ARG A 54 1.12 15.18 0.45
C ARG A 54 1.11 13.66 0.55
N LEU A 55 0.42 13.14 1.57
CA LEU A 55 0.17 11.71 1.73
C LEU A 55 -1.18 11.31 1.15
N ARG A 56 -1.24 10.17 0.47
CA ARG A 56 -2.50 9.60 -0.05
C ARG A 56 -2.55 8.10 0.16
N ARG A 57 -3.70 7.62 0.64
CA ARG A 57 -4.07 6.20 0.60
C ARG A 57 -4.52 5.88 -0.82
N ARG A 58 -3.96 4.84 -1.42
CA ARG A 58 -4.41 4.33 -2.72
C ARG A 58 -5.19 3.04 -2.51
N LEU A 59 -5.64 2.43 -3.59
CA LEU A 59 -6.24 1.11 -3.55
C LEU A 59 -5.22 0.10 -3.00
N PHE A 60 -5.74 -0.97 -2.38
CA PHE A 60 -4.95 -2.02 -1.74
C PHE A 60 -4.08 -1.50 -0.58
N TRP A 61 -2.93 -2.12 -0.35
CA TRP A 61 -1.93 -1.78 0.66
C TRP A 61 -1.00 -0.63 0.25
N ARG A 62 -1.36 0.12 -0.80
CA ARG A 62 -0.46 1.13 -1.40
C ARG A 62 -0.68 2.51 -0.78
N TYR A 63 0.40 3.12 -0.33
CA TYR A 63 0.44 4.49 0.21
C TYR A 63 1.46 5.29 -0.59
N THR A 64 1.20 6.59 -0.81
CA THR A 64 2.12 7.48 -1.50
C THR A 64 2.37 8.73 -0.68
N LEU A 65 3.63 9.12 -0.57
CA LEU A 65 4.07 10.42 -0.04
C LEU A 65 4.77 11.16 -1.18
N VAL A 66 4.30 12.37 -1.48
CA VAL A 66 4.92 13.25 -2.47
C VAL A 66 5.33 14.54 -1.76
N TRP A 67 6.60 14.90 -1.89
CA TRP A 67 7.17 16.15 -1.41
C TRP A 67 8.06 16.73 -2.50
N ARG A 68 8.10 18.05 -2.59
CA ARG A 68 9.00 18.78 -3.48
C ARG A 68 9.97 19.53 -2.60
N ARG A 69 11.26 19.35 -2.89
CA ARG A 69 12.30 20.17 -2.30
C ARG A 69 12.30 21.51 -3.02
N ASP A 70 12.12 22.59 -2.27
CA ASP A 70 12.38 23.92 -2.79
C ASP A 70 13.89 24.04 -3.04
N GLY A 71 14.27 24.63 -4.18
CA GLY A 71 15.64 24.73 -4.66
C GLY A 71 16.56 25.51 -3.73
#